data_AF-A0A1B7U4B0-F1
#
_entry.id   AF-A0A1B7U4B0-F1
#
_cell.length_a   1.000
_cell.length_b   1.000
_cell.length_c   1.000
_cell.angle_alpha   90.00
_cell.angle_beta   90.00
_cell.angle_gamma   90.00
#
_symmetry.space_group_name_H-M   'P 1'
#
loop_
_entity.id
_entity.type
_entity.pdbx_description
1 polymer ?
#
loop_
_entity_poly.entity_id
_entity_poly.type
_entity_poly.pdbx_seq_one_letter_code
_entity_poly.pdbx_strand_id
1 'polypeptide(L)' 'MDVRENVRRAIDVMTAWSSDSGPEFTWSRLVENVVDEPDGDIMLLMGFVNLAGELGIRLERATGQDVRSHLQDIARKYV' A
#
# COMPACT_ATOMS: atom_id res chain seq x y z
N MET A 1 -6.98 9.38 13.79
CA MET A 1 -6.16 9.01 12.62
C MET A 1 -7.02 9.18 11.37
N ASP A 2 -6.61 10.03 10.43
CA ASP A 2 -7.36 10.28 9.19
C ASP A 2 -7.00 9.22 8.13
N VAL A 3 -7.98 8.40 7.77
CA VAL A 3 -7.82 7.34 6.76
C VAL A 3 -7.38 7.91 5.40
N ARG A 4 -7.86 9.10 5.02
CA ARG A 4 -7.50 9.73 3.74
C ARG A 4 -6.03 10.12 3.72
N GLU A 5 -5.54 10.66 4.83
CA GLU A 5 -4.14 11.03 4.97
C GLU A 5 -3.23 9.80 4.92
N ASN A 6 -3.57 8.73 5.63
CA ASN A 6 -2.83 7.47 5.56
C ASN A 6 -2.74 6.93 4.12
N VAL A 7 -3.88 6.92 3.40
CA VAL A 7 -3.92 6.48 1.99
C VAL A 7 -3.08 7.40 1.11
N ARG A 8 -3.12 8.72 1.31
CA ARG A 8 -2.30 9.68 0.55
C ARG A 8 -0.81 9.37 0.71
N ARG A 9 -0.35 9.13 1.95
CA ARG A 9 1.05 8.78 2.25
C ARG A 9 1.47 7.49 1.54
N ALA A 10 0.63 6.45 1.58
CA ALA A 10 0.91 5.19 0.90
C ALA A 10 0.93 5.33 -0.63
N ILE A 11 0.00 6.09 -1.23
CA ILE A 11 -0.02 6.35 -2.68
C ILE A 11 1.28 7.01 -3.12
N ASP A 12 1.76 7.98 -2.36
CA ASP A 12 2.99 8.70 -2.67
C ASP A 12 4.21 7.78 -2.71
N VAL A 13 4.38 6.92 -1.70
CA VAL A 13 5.47 5.92 -1.68
C VAL A 13 5.30 4.89 -2.79
N MET A 14 4.09 4.36 -3.00
CA MET A 14 3.86 3.34 -4.05
C MET A 14 4.01 3.89 -5.46
N THR A 15 3.66 5.15 -5.69
CA THR A 15 3.85 5.82 -7.00
C THR A 15 5.34 5.95 -7.29
N ALA A 16 6.14 6.38 -6.31
CA ALA A 16 7.59 6.45 -6.42
C ALA A 16 8.27 5.07 -6.53
N TRP A 17 7.69 4.03 -5.95
CA TRP A 17 8.16 2.66 -6.13
C TRP A 17 7.88 2.12 -7.55
N SER A 18 6.75 2.52 -8.13
CA SER A 18 6.34 2.11 -9.47
C SER A 18 6.94 2.96 -10.61
N SER A 19 7.69 4.01 -10.29
CA SER A 19 8.31 4.88 -11.28
C SER A 19 9.72 4.43 -11.64
N ASP A 20 10.22 4.86 -12.80
CA ASP A 20 11.61 4.60 -13.25
C ASP A 20 12.66 5.47 -12.52
N SER A 21 12.30 6.05 -11.36
CA SER A 21 13.13 7.01 -10.62
C SER A 21 14.23 6.38 -9.76
N GLY A 22 14.22 5.06 -9.61
CA GLY A 22 15.19 4.31 -8.82
C GLY A 22 14.89 4.23 -7.32
N PRO A 23 15.58 3.32 -6.60
CA PRO A 23 15.27 2.98 -5.21
C PRO A 23 15.57 4.12 -4.22
N GLU A 24 16.53 5.00 -4.52
CA GLU A 24 16.87 6.15 -3.68
C GLU A 24 15.72 7.15 -3.61
N PHE A 25 15.00 7.35 -4.71
CA PHE A 25 13.82 8.20 -4.76
C PHE A 25 12.65 7.58 -3.99
N THR A 26 12.42 6.28 -4.13
CA THR A 26 11.41 5.57 -3.33
C THR A 26 11.73 5.69 -1.83
N TRP A 27 13.01 5.54 -1.46
CA TRP A 27 13.45 5.69 -0.08
C TRP A 27 13.22 7.10 0.46
N SER A 28 13.50 8.14 -0.34
CA SER A 28 13.24 9.51 0.09
C SER A 28 11.75 9.75 0.35
N ARG A 29 10.85 9.28 -0.52
CA ARG A 29 9.40 9.36 -0.27
C ARG A 29 9.00 8.60 0.98
N LEU A 30 9.56 7.41 1.23
CA LEU A 30 9.28 6.65 2.46
C LEU A 30 9.65 7.46 3.70
N VAL A 31 10.88 7.98 3.75
CA VAL A 31 11.39 8.78 4.88
C VAL A 31 10.50 10.00 5.11
N GLU A 32 10.20 10.78 4.07
CA GLU A 32 9.36 11.98 4.16
C GLU A 32 7.95 11.71 4.72
N ASN A 33 7.39 10.51 4.50
CA ASN A 33 6.06 10.17 5.02
C ASN A 33 6.06 9.63 6.46
N VAL A 34 7.23 9.46 7.09
CA VAL A 34 7.34 8.90 8.46
C VAL A 34 8.04 9.80 9.48
N VAL A 35 8.96 10.70 9.08
CA VAL A 35 9.87 11.37 10.04
C VAL A 35 9.27 12.52 10.84
N ASP A 36 8.30 13.24 10.30
CA ASP A 36 7.80 14.49 10.91
C ASP A 36 6.46 14.34 11.65
N GLU A 37 5.95 13.11 11.75
CA GLU A 37 4.63 12.81 12.30
C GLU A 37 4.73 11.78 13.43
N PRO A 38 4.17 12.05 14.61
CA PRO A 38 3.99 11.01 15.63
C PRO A 38 3.25 9.82 15.03
N ASP A 39 3.77 8.61 15.24
CA ASP A 39 3.25 7.37 14.67
C ASP A 39 3.19 7.35 13.12
N GLY A 40 4.05 8.15 12.46
CA GLY A 40 4.08 8.26 10.99
C GLY A 40 4.30 6.91 10.28
N ASP A 41 5.07 6.01 10.89
CA ASP A 41 5.27 4.63 10.46
C ASP A 41 3.98 3.81 10.50
N ILE A 42 3.22 3.88 11.61
CA ILE A 42 1.92 3.22 11.76
C ILE A 42 0.91 3.81 10.76
N MET A 43 0.91 5.13 10.59
CA MET A 43 0.02 5.81 9.63
C MET A 43 0.31 5.36 8.20
N LEU A 44 1.59 5.26 7.81
CA LEU A 44 2.00 4.77 6.50
C LEU A 44 1.63 3.29 6.32
N LEU A 45 1.88 2.45 7.33
CA LEU A 45 1.49 1.03 7.33
C LEU A 45 -0.02 0.86 7.12
N MET A 46 -0.84 1.61 7.86
CA MET A 46 -2.30 1.60 7.68
C MET A 46 -2.71 2.10 6.30
N GLY A 47 -1.96 3.04 5.73
CA GLY A 47 -2.11 3.48 4.35
C GLY A 47 -1.91 2.33 3.35
N PHE A 48 -0.85 1.54 3.50
CA PHE A 48 -0.60 0.38 2.65
C PHE A 48 -1.68 -0.69 2.79
N VAL A 49 -2.17 -0.95 4.01
CA VAL A 49 -3.28 -1.88 4.25
C VAL A 49 -4.55 -1.42 3.55
N ASN A 50 -4.89 -0.13 3.66
CA ASN A 50 -6.06 0.44 2.98
C ASN A 50 -5.93 0.35 1.46
N LEU A 51 -4.75 0.65 0.90
CA LEU A 51 -4.50 0.55 -0.54
C LEU A 51 -4.59 -0.90 -1.02
N ALA A 52 -4.05 -1.86 -0.27
CA ALA A 52 -4.19 -3.28 -0.59
C ALA A 52 -5.66 -3.73 -0.58
N GLY A 53 -6.46 -3.24 0.37
CA GLY A 53 -7.91 -3.49 0.39
C GLY A 53 -8.63 -2.94 -0.85
N GLU A 54 -8.35 -1.70 -1.24
CA GLU A 54 -8.90 -1.08 -2.45
C GLU A 54 -8.50 -1.85 -3.73
N LEU A 55 -7.23 -2.27 -3.82
CA LEU A 55 -6.76 -3.11 -4.93
C LEU A 55 -7.46 -4.46 -4.95
N GLY A 56 -7.69 -5.08 -3.80
CA GLY A 56 -8.46 -6.33 -3.68
C GLY A 56 -9.89 -6.17 -4.21
N ILE A 57 -10.60 -5.12 -3.80
CA ILE A 57 -11.96 -4.83 -4.29
C ILE A 57 -11.98 -4.65 -5.81
N ARG A 58 -10.99 -3.93 -6.37
CA ARG A 58 -10.87 -3.76 -7.82
C ARG A 58 -10.60 -5.07 -8.54
N LEU A 59 -9.73 -5.90 -7.98
CA LEU A 59 -9.39 -7.21 -8.53
C LEU A 59 -10.61 -8.14 -8.54
N GLU A 60 -11.39 -8.15 -7.46
CA GLU A 60 -12.65 -8.91 -7.38
C GLU A 60 -13.63 -8.47 -8.47
N ARG A 61 -13.82 -7.16 -8.65
CA ARG A 61 -14.68 -6.62 -9.73
C ARG A 61 -14.17 -6.99 -11.13
N ALA A 62 -12.86 -7.01 -11.33
CA ALA A 62 -12.25 -7.31 -12.63
C ALA A 62 -12.29 -8.81 -12.97
N THR A 63 -12.26 -9.68 -11.96
CA THR A 63 -12.14 -11.14 -12.15
C THR A 63 -13.43 -11.91 -11.85
N GLY A 64 -14.37 -11.31 -11.12
CA GLY A 64 -15.54 -11.99 -10.58
C GLY A 64 -15.24 -12.96 -9.43
N GLN A 65 -13.99 -13.02 -8.96
CA GLN A 65 -13.55 -13.89 -7.87
C GLN A 65 -13.40 -13.10 -6.57
N ASP A 66 -13.95 -13.62 -5.47
CA ASP A 66 -13.88 -13.03 -4.14
C ASP A 66 -12.43 -12.80 -3.68
N VAL A 67 -12.16 -11.65 -3.02
CA VAL A 67 -10.84 -11.30 -2.47
C VAL A 67 -10.21 -12.41 -1.63
N ARG A 68 -10.99 -13.16 -0.86
CA ARG A 68 -10.49 -14.30 -0.07
C ARG A 68 -9.85 -15.36 -0.94
N SER A 69 -10.39 -15.62 -2.13
CA SER A 69 -9.85 -16.62 -3.06
C SER A 69 -8.46 -16.18 -3.53
N HIS A 70 -8.30 -14.90 -3.90
CA HIS A 70 -7.01 -14.32 -4.28
C HIS A 70 -5.99 -14.40 -3.14
N LEU A 71 -6.41 -14.09 -1.91
CA LEU A 71 -5.52 -14.18 -0.74
C LEU A 71 -5.13 -15.64 -0.42
N GLN A 72 -6.06 -16.59 -0.55
CA GLN A 72 -5.76 -18.02 -0.39
C GLN A 72 -4.78 -18.53 -1.45
N ASP A 73 -4.94 -18.10 -2.70
CA ASP A 73 -4.04 -18.45 -3.80
C ASP A 73 -2.63 -17.88 -3.59
N ILE A 74 -2.53 -16.65 -3.07
CA ILE A 74 -1.25 -16.06 -2.66
C ILE A 74 -0.65 -16.86 -1.51
N ALA A 75 -1.42 -17.16 -0.46
CA ALA A 75 -0.94 -17.90 0.71
C ALA A 75 -0.34 -19.25 0.32
N ARG A 76 -0.97 -20.00 -0.60
CA ARG A 76 -0.45 -21.28 -1.12
C ARG A 76 0.93 -21.20 -1.79
N LYS A 77 1.41 -20.02 -2.17
CA LYS A 77 2.78 -19.86 -2.71
C LYS A 77 3.86 -19.80 -1.63
N TYR A 78 3.47 -19.59 -0.37
CA TYR A 78 4.37 -19.38 0.77
C TYR A 78 4.27 -20.47 1.84
N VAL A 79 3.47 -21.52 1.60
CA VAL A 79 3.39 -22.75 2.41
C VAL A 79 3.90 -23.93 1.59
#